data_AF-A0A0N7ZBN8-F1
#
_entry.id   AF-A0A0N7ZBN8-F1
#
_cell.length_a   1.000
_cell.length_b   1.000
_cell.length_c   1.000
_cell.angle_alpha   90.00
_cell.angle_beta   90.00
_cell.angle_gamma   90.00
#
_symmetry.space_group_name_H-M   'P 1'
#
loop_
_entity.id
_entity.type
_entity.pdbx_description
1 polymer ?
#
loop_
_entity_poly.entity_id
_entity_poly.type
_entity_poly.pdbx_seq_one_letter_code
_entity_poly.pdbx_strand_id
1 'polypeptide(L)'
;MMQMSPILKKCRSLTVSPAQSPPEVAIKGLSQNQLVEVLSHVLNRHPELKDEVSDILPQPDLKEMEEKLNLQKKCVFKSLPISRLTSKTDSPAYNKAAPHLASFKRTLLEQCNQLVEAEQWVSLVDYSLLAWSYVRATPIWDSQQHNSCRRTCFKTLAQHCLQGLKKVNWLPERLESLLKKVEQCRSDHDEMQPCVDYLRTVLSNQV
;
A
#
# COMPACT_ATOMS: atom_id res chain seq x y z
N MET A 1 -42.45 -19.93 -10.24
CA MET A 1 -41.25 -19.30 -10.85
C MET A 1 -40.05 -20.17 -10.52
N MET A 2 -39.35 -20.67 -11.54
CA MET A 2 -38.21 -21.58 -11.41
C MET A 2 -36.99 -20.83 -10.85
N GLN A 3 -36.39 -21.36 -9.77
CA GLN A 3 -35.07 -20.94 -9.32
C GLN A 3 -34.03 -21.56 -10.24
N MET A 4 -33.32 -20.75 -11.02
CA MET A 4 -32.16 -21.19 -11.79
C MET A 4 -30.94 -21.19 -10.88
N SER A 5 -30.50 -22.38 -10.48
CA SER A 5 -29.20 -22.59 -9.84
C SER A 5 -28.07 -22.25 -10.83
N PRO A 6 -26.99 -21.57 -10.41
CA PRO A 6 -25.88 -21.29 -11.31
C PRO A 6 -25.13 -22.59 -11.65
N ILE A 7 -25.00 -22.87 -12.94
CA ILE A 7 -24.18 -23.97 -13.47
C ILE A 7 -22.71 -23.61 -13.21
N LEU A 8 -22.15 -24.12 -12.12
CA LEU A 8 -20.70 -24.17 -11.92
C LEU A 8 -20.14 -25.17 -12.93
N LYS A 9 -19.70 -24.67 -14.10
CA LYS A 9 -18.85 -25.44 -15.01
C LYS A 9 -17.53 -25.70 -14.29
N LYS A 10 -17.45 -26.82 -13.57
CA LYS A 10 -16.22 -27.34 -12.97
C LYS A 10 -15.26 -27.60 -14.12
N CYS A 11 -14.31 -26.70 -14.34
CA CYS A 11 -13.29 -26.83 -15.36
C CYS A 11 -12.48 -28.07 -15.00
N ARG A 12 -12.66 -29.15 -15.76
CA ARG A 12 -11.96 -30.41 -15.57
C ARG A 12 -10.49 -30.14 -15.92
N SER A 13 -9.64 -29.98 -14.92
CA SER A 13 -8.20 -30.04 -15.16
C SER A 13 -7.91 -31.41 -15.76
N LEU A 14 -7.47 -31.45 -17.01
CA LEU A 14 -6.86 -32.65 -17.55
C LEU A 14 -5.66 -32.92 -16.65
N THR A 15 -5.69 -34.04 -15.92
CA THR A 15 -4.57 -34.51 -15.11
C THR A 15 -3.47 -34.91 -16.08
N VAL A 16 -2.70 -33.92 -16.53
CA VAL A 16 -1.45 -34.12 -17.24
C VAL A 16 -0.38 -34.31 -16.17
N SER A 17 0.49 -35.29 -16.38
CA SER A 17 1.65 -35.63 -15.55
C SER A 17 2.39 -34.40 -15.01
N PRO A 18 3.04 -34.48 -13.82
CA PRO A 18 3.81 -33.37 -13.28
C PRO A 18 4.80 -32.88 -14.35
N ALA A 19 4.82 -31.56 -14.53
CA ALA A 19 5.41 -30.83 -15.65
C ALA A 19 6.65 -31.50 -16.25
N GLN A 20 6.61 -31.80 -17.56
CA GLN A 20 7.79 -32.19 -18.34
C GLN A 20 8.77 -31.01 -18.57
N SER A 21 8.41 -29.80 -18.13
CA SER A 21 9.27 -28.62 -18.22
C SER A 21 10.09 -28.44 -16.94
N PRO A 22 11.30 -27.88 -17.03
CA PRO A 22 12.11 -27.51 -15.87
C PRO A 22 11.32 -26.69 -14.85
N PRO A 23 11.56 -26.84 -13.55
CA PRO A 23 10.81 -26.17 -12.49
C PRO A 23 10.81 -24.65 -12.66
N GLU A 24 11.88 -24.06 -13.17
CA GLU A 24 12.01 -22.61 -13.41
C GLU A 24 10.99 -22.11 -14.47
N VAL A 25 10.62 -22.98 -15.41
CA VAL A 25 9.62 -22.68 -16.45
C VAL A 25 8.20 -22.86 -15.91
N ALA A 26 7.97 -23.90 -15.12
CA ALA A 26 6.67 -24.20 -14.54
C ALA A 26 6.22 -23.11 -13.54
N ILE A 27 7.15 -22.56 -12.77
CA ILE A 27 6.92 -21.49 -11.78
C ILE A 27 6.27 -20.25 -12.40
N LYS A 28 6.54 -19.94 -13.68
CA LYS A 28 5.97 -18.77 -14.38
C LYS A 28 4.45 -18.83 -14.56
N GLY A 29 3.86 -20.03 -14.49
CA GLY A 29 2.41 -20.22 -14.61
C GLY A 29 1.68 -20.26 -13.27
N LEU A 30 2.39 -20.19 -12.14
CA LEU A 30 1.81 -20.30 -10.80
C LEU A 30 1.29 -18.95 -10.30
N SER A 31 0.18 -19.01 -9.56
CA SER A 31 -0.29 -17.87 -8.77
C SER A 31 0.62 -17.61 -7.56
N GLN A 32 0.58 -16.39 -7.01
CA GLN A 32 1.36 -16.03 -5.83
C GLN A 32 1.12 -16.98 -4.65
N ASN A 33 -0.13 -17.37 -4.40
CA ASN A 33 -0.46 -18.29 -3.31
C ASN A 33 0.19 -19.67 -3.51
N GLN A 34 0.17 -20.19 -4.74
CA GLN A 34 0.82 -21.45 -5.06
C GLN A 34 2.34 -21.36 -4.90
N LEU A 35 2.95 -20.22 -5.22
CA LEU A 35 4.39 -20.01 -5.00
C LEU A 35 4.73 -19.99 -3.51
N VAL A 36 3.92 -19.34 -2.68
CA VAL A 36 4.10 -19.32 -1.23
C VAL A 36 3.94 -20.74 -0.64
N GLU A 37 2.98 -21.52 -1.12
CA GLU A 37 2.79 -22.92 -0.70
C GLU A 37 4.00 -23.79 -1.07
N VAL A 38 4.49 -23.69 -2.31
CA VAL A 38 5.68 -24.42 -2.78
C VAL A 38 6.90 -24.06 -1.93
N LEU A 39 7.14 -22.76 -1.71
CA LEU A 39 8.25 -22.29 -0.89
C LEU A 39 8.12 -22.81 0.56
N SER A 40 6.93 -22.75 1.14
CA SER A 40 6.65 -23.27 2.49
C SER A 40 6.95 -24.77 2.58
N HIS A 41 6.58 -25.56 1.57
CA HIS A 41 6.89 -26.98 1.50
C HIS A 41 8.40 -27.25 1.43
N VAL A 42 9.14 -26.48 0.63
CA VAL A 42 10.61 -26.60 0.53
C VAL A 42 11.28 -26.25 1.86
N LEU A 43 10.92 -25.13 2.48
CA LEU A 43 11.48 -24.68 3.75
C LEU A 43 11.14 -25.59 4.94
N ASN A 44 10.00 -26.28 4.89
CA ASN A 44 9.66 -27.29 5.90
C ASN A 44 10.47 -28.59 5.74
N ARG A 45 10.87 -28.93 4.51
CA ARG A 45 11.68 -30.11 4.22
C ARG A 45 13.17 -29.85 4.43
N HIS A 46 13.61 -28.62 4.21
CA HIS A 46 14.98 -28.16 4.33
C HIS A 46 15.06 -26.89 5.20
N PRO A 47 14.98 -27.02 6.55
CA PRO A 47 15.03 -25.88 7.45
C PRO A 47 16.33 -25.07 7.36
N GLU A 48 17.43 -25.70 6.93
CA GLU A 48 18.74 -25.08 6.70
C GLU A 48 18.71 -23.96 5.65
N LEU A 49 17.74 -24.00 4.72
CA LEU A 49 17.61 -23.00 3.67
C LEU A 49 16.88 -21.73 4.13
N LYS A 50 16.31 -21.71 5.34
CA LYS A 50 15.52 -20.55 5.80
C LYS A 50 16.34 -19.28 5.87
N ASP A 51 17.56 -19.37 6.38
CA ASP A 51 18.45 -18.21 6.53
C ASP A 51 18.92 -17.73 5.15
N GLU A 52 19.35 -18.66 4.28
CA GLU A 52 19.75 -18.34 2.90
C GLU A 52 18.61 -17.71 2.09
N VAL A 53 17.39 -18.25 2.22
CA VAL A 53 16.20 -17.69 1.56
C VAL A 53 15.87 -16.31 2.12
N SER A 54 16.03 -16.08 3.42
CA SER A 54 15.83 -14.76 4.02
C SER A 54 16.84 -13.73 3.51
N ASP A 55 18.09 -14.14 3.26
CA ASP A 55 19.15 -13.26 2.76
C ASP A 55 18.95 -12.85 1.29
N ILE A 56 18.36 -13.73 0.47
CA ILE A 56 18.09 -13.44 -0.94
C ILE A 56 16.77 -12.69 -1.18
N LEU A 57 15.84 -12.71 -0.23
CA LEU A 57 14.52 -12.10 -0.41
C LEU A 57 14.66 -10.58 -0.54
N PRO A 58 14.26 -9.99 -1.68
CA PRO A 58 14.36 -8.56 -1.87
C PRO A 58 13.30 -7.83 -1.03
N GLN A 59 13.60 -6.58 -0.69
CA GLN A 59 12.56 -5.69 -0.16
C GLN A 59 11.46 -5.47 -1.20
N PRO A 60 10.19 -5.33 -0.77
CA PRO A 60 9.08 -5.03 -1.67
C PRO A 60 9.36 -3.82 -2.57
N ASP A 61 9.03 -3.97 -3.86
CA ASP A 61 9.20 -2.88 -4.81
C ASP A 61 8.11 -1.80 -4.62
N LEU A 62 8.51 -0.71 -3.95
CA LEU A 62 7.64 0.45 -3.75
C LEU A 62 7.36 1.23 -5.04
N LYS A 63 8.17 1.06 -6.09
CA LYS A 63 8.01 1.80 -7.35
C LYS A 63 6.73 1.39 -8.07
N GLU A 64 6.45 0.09 -8.17
CA GLU A 64 5.19 -0.38 -8.75
C GLU A 64 3.98 0.13 -7.96
N MET A 65 4.12 0.18 -6.62
CA MET A 65 3.06 0.69 -5.76
C MET A 65 2.81 2.19 -6.00
N GLU A 66 3.89 2.97 -6.08
CA GLU A 66 3.86 4.39 -6.41
C GLU A 66 3.23 4.65 -7.78
N GLU A 67 3.61 3.90 -8.81
CA GLU A 67 3.08 4.05 -10.17
C GLU A 67 1.57 3.81 -10.22
N LYS A 68 1.09 2.77 -9.54
CA LYS A 68 -0.34 2.48 -9.39
C LYS A 68 -1.07 3.62 -8.67
N LEU A 69 -0.51 4.13 -7.57
CA LEU A 69 -1.10 5.25 -6.83
C LEU A 69 -1.12 6.54 -7.66
N ASN A 70 -0.05 6.82 -8.40
CA ASN A 70 0.07 7.97 -9.29
C ASN A 70 -0.94 7.90 -10.45
N LEU A 71 -1.20 6.70 -11.00
CA LEU A 71 -2.23 6.50 -12.01
C LEU A 71 -3.62 6.88 -11.44
N GLN A 72 -3.96 6.42 -10.24
CA GLN A 72 -5.21 6.79 -9.59
C GLN A 72 -5.32 8.30 -9.36
N LYS A 73 -4.23 8.94 -8.91
CA LYS A 73 -4.17 10.41 -8.76
C LYS A 73 -4.44 11.11 -10.10
N LYS A 74 -3.82 10.67 -11.20
CA LYS A 74 -4.05 11.23 -12.54
C LYS A 74 -5.52 11.08 -12.95
N CYS A 75 -6.18 9.96 -12.62
CA CYS A 75 -7.60 9.78 -12.88
C CYS A 75 -8.47 10.80 -12.13
N VAL A 76 -8.15 11.10 -10.86
CA VAL A 76 -8.84 12.16 -10.10
C VAL A 76 -8.74 13.49 -10.83
N PHE A 77 -7.55 13.92 -11.23
CA PHE A 77 -7.37 15.19 -11.93
C PHE A 77 -8.02 15.23 -13.32
N LYS A 78 -7.98 14.12 -14.07
CA LYS A 78 -8.64 14.01 -15.38
C LYS A 78 -10.16 14.11 -15.32
N SER A 79 -10.76 13.77 -14.17
CA SER A 79 -12.21 13.88 -13.97
C SER A 79 -12.71 15.30 -13.70
N LEU A 80 -11.79 16.22 -13.35
CA LEU A 80 -12.14 17.60 -13.03
C LEU A 80 -12.47 18.41 -14.29
N PRO A 81 -13.34 19.43 -14.19
CA PRO A 81 -13.60 20.34 -15.28
C PRO A 81 -12.31 21.01 -15.81
N ILE A 82 -12.15 21.02 -17.14
CA ILE A 82 -11.01 21.67 -17.81
C ILE A 82 -11.23 23.18 -17.93
N SER A 83 -12.50 23.60 -18.05
CA SER A 83 -12.87 25.00 -18.23
C SER A 83 -12.41 25.87 -17.06
N ARG A 84 -11.82 27.03 -17.38
CA ARG A 84 -11.41 28.04 -16.39
C ARG A 84 -12.60 28.79 -15.78
N LEU A 85 -13.78 28.69 -16.40
CA LEU A 85 -15.00 29.37 -15.96
C LEU A 85 -15.80 28.57 -14.94
N THR A 86 -15.40 27.32 -14.65
CA THR A 86 -16.09 26.44 -13.69
C THR A 86 -15.21 26.20 -12.49
N SER A 87 -15.81 26.21 -11.29
CA SER A 87 -15.10 25.78 -10.08
C SER A 87 -14.63 24.33 -10.24
N LYS A 88 -13.46 24.04 -9.69
CA LYS A 88 -12.86 22.70 -9.68
C LYS A 88 -13.02 22.00 -8.33
N THR A 89 -13.58 22.70 -7.34
CA THR A 89 -13.67 22.27 -5.94
C THR A 89 -15.09 22.34 -5.38
N ASP A 90 -16.07 22.68 -6.23
CA ASP A 90 -17.48 22.71 -5.90
C ASP A 90 -18.12 21.30 -5.89
N SER A 91 -19.38 21.23 -5.48
CA SER A 91 -20.12 19.95 -5.39
C SER A 91 -20.26 19.22 -6.74
N PRO A 92 -20.57 19.90 -7.87
CA PRO A 92 -20.56 19.27 -9.19
C PRO A 92 -19.20 18.67 -9.59
N ALA A 93 -18.09 19.38 -9.37
CA ALA A 93 -16.76 18.84 -9.64
C ALA A 93 -16.44 17.65 -8.72
N TYR A 94 -16.83 17.71 -7.44
CA TYR A 94 -16.69 16.60 -6.52
C TYR A 94 -17.43 15.36 -6.99
N ASN A 95 -18.68 15.48 -7.42
CA ASN A 95 -19.48 14.35 -7.86
C ASN A 95 -18.84 13.59 -9.03
N LYS A 96 -18.12 14.29 -9.91
CA LYS A 96 -17.32 13.67 -10.99
C LYS A 96 -16.06 12.98 -10.47
N ALA A 97 -15.39 13.57 -9.49
CA ALA A 97 -14.15 13.04 -8.92
C ALA A 97 -14.36 11.94 -7.87
N ALA A 98 -15.52 11.89 -7.23
CA ALA A 98 -15.86 10.98 -6.14
C ALA A 98 -15.53 9.50 -6.43
N PRO A 99 -15.92 8.90 -7.58
CA PRO A 99 -15.55 7.51 -7.87
C PRO A 99 -14.02 7.32 -8.01
N HIS A 100 -13.31 8.31 -8.55
CA HIS A 100 -11.86 8.25 -8.69
C HIS A 100 -11.13 8.44 -7.36
N LEU A 101 -11.65 9.29 -6.47
CA LEU A 101 -11.17 9.42 -5.09
C LEU A 101 -11.39 8.13 -4.31
N ALA A 102 -12.54 7.47 -4.49
CA ALA A 102 -12.81 6.17 -3.87
C ALA A 102 -11.83 5.10 -4.36
N SER A 103 -11.54 5.05 -5.67
CA SER A 103 -10.53 4.14 -6.23
C SER A 103 -9.13 4.45 -5.73
N PHE A 104 -8.73 5.73 -5.67
CA PHE A 104 -7.45 6.16 -5.10
C PHE A 104 -7.30 5.71 -3.63
N LYS A 105 -8.31 5.97 -2.80
CA LYS A 105 -8.33 5.52 -1.40
C LYS A 105 -8.22 4.01 -1.31
N ARG A 106 -9.03 3.28 -2.07
CA ARG A 106 -9.03 1.81 -2.07
C ARG A 106 -7.64 1.25 -2.40
N THR A 107 -7.01 1.74 -3.47
CA THR A 107 -5.64 1.32 -3.84
C THR A 107 -4.63 1.61 -2.72
N LEU A 108 -4.69 2.79 -2.10
CA LEU A 108 -3.81 3.14 -0.98
C LEU A 108 -3.99 2.18 0.20
N LEU A 109 -5.24 1.87 0.57
CA LEU A 109 -5.55 0.95 1.67
C LEU A 109 -5.10 -0.48 1.36
N GLU A 110 -5.37 -0.98 0.16
CA GLU A 110 -4.95 -2.31 -0.29
C GLU A 110 -3.43 -2.46 -0.23
N GLN A 111 -2.68 -1.45 -0.68
CA GLN A 111 -1.21 -1.46 -0.64
C GLN A 111 -0.66 -1.39 0.79
N CYS A 112 -1.28 -0.60 1.69
CA CYS A 112 -0.91 -0.60 3.11
C CYS A 112 -1.14 -1.99 3.74
N ASN A 113 -2.33 -2.56 3.53
CA ASN A 113 -2.70 -3.88 4.07
C ASN A 113 -1.77 -4.97 3.55
N GLN A 114 -1.42 -4.94 2.26
CA GLN A 114 -0.46 -5.87 1.67
C GLN A 114 0.90 -5.84 2.41
N LEU A 115 1.40 -4.65 2.75
CA LEU A 115 2.66 -4.51 3.49
C LEU A 115 2.53 -4.93 4.96
N VAL A 116 1.37 -4.71 5.59
CA VAL A 116 1.11 -5.20 6.96
C VAL A 116 1.04 -6.71 7.01
N GLU A 117 0.30 -7.34 6.09
CA GLU A 117 0.12 -8.79 6.02
C GLU A 117 1.45 -9.51 5.70
N ALA A 118 2.32 -8.86 4.93
CA ALA A 118 3.66 -9.36 4.64
C ALA A 118 4.71 -9.00 5.73
N GLU A 119 4.31 -8.34 6.80
CA GLU A 119 5.18 -7.85 7.89
C GLU A 119 6.36 -7.00 7.41
N GLN A 120 6.19 -6.28 6.30
CA GLN A 120 7.23 -5.46 5.68
C GLN A 120 7.24 -4.07 6.30
N TRP A 121 7.61 -4.00 7.57
CA TRP A 121 7.48 -2.79 8.40
C TRP A 121 8.31 -1.61 7.91
N VAL A 122 9.53 -1.86 7.40
CA VAL A 122 10.39 -0.80 6.84
C VAL A 122 9.73 -0.21 5.59
N SER A 123 9.33 -1.07 4.65
CA SER A 123 8.62 -0.68 3.44
C SER A 123 7.28 0.00 3.75
N LEU A 124 6.59 -0.38 4.83
CA LEU A 124 5.36 0.27 5.27
C LEU A 124 5.59 1.72 5.68
N VAL A 125 6.68 2.02 6.40
CA VAL A 125 7.04 3.39 6.77
C VAL A 125 7.42 4.20 5.54
N ASP A 126 8.30 3.67 4.69
CA ASP A 126 8.72 4.35 3.46
C ASP A 126 7.54 4.62 2.52
N TYR A 127 6.68 3.61 2.32
CA TYR A 127 5.44 3.76 1.55
C TYR A 127 4.50 4.80 2.18
N SER A 128 4.37 4.83 3.50
CA SER A 128 3.50 5.79 4.18
C SER A 128 3.94 7.23 3.93
N LEU A 129 5.25 7.49 4.01
CA LEU A 129 5.84 8.80 3.72
C LEU A 129 5.74 9.17 2.24
N LEU A 130 5.96 8.21 1.34
CA LEU A 130 5.81 8.40 -0.10
C LEU A 130 4.35 8.75 -0.45
N ALA A 131 3.40 7.92 -0.04
CA ALA A 131 1.98 8.07 -0.33
C ALA A 131 1.40 9.35 0.28
N TRP A 132 1.96 9.85 1.38
CA TRP A 132 1.56 11.11 2.00
C TRP A 132 1.58 12.28 1.01
N SER A 133 2.64 12.37 0.20
CA SER A 133 2.79 13.42 -0.81
C SER A 133 1.71 13.33 -1.91
N TYR A 134 1.28 12.12 -2.25
CA TYR A 134 0.21 11.87 -3.21
C TYR A 134 -1.16 12.22 -2.64
N VAL A 135 -1.43 11.87 -1.38
CA VAL A 135 -2.66 12.29 -0.68
C VAL A 135 -2.70 13.80 -0.58
N ARG A 136 -1.60 14.44 -0.19
CA ARG A 136 -1.48 15.90 -0.11
C ARG A 136 -1.77 16.60 -1.44
N ALA A 137 -1.33 16.01 -2.55
CA ALA A 137 -1.56 16.54 -3.87
C ALA A 137 -3.01 16.39 -4.37
N THR A 138 -3.89 15.65 -3.69
CA THR A 138 -5.31 15.57 -4.11
C THR A 138 -6.03 16.93 -3.96
N PRO A 139 -7.15 17.18 -4.65
CA PRO A 139 -7.92 18.40 -4.46
C PRO A 139 -8.43 18.55 -3.02
N ILE A 140 -8.49 19.81 -2.56
CA ILE A 140 -9.22 20.19 -1.35
C ILE A 140 -10.55 20.77 -1.81
N TRP A 141 -11.65 20.20 -1.33
CA TRP A 141 -13.00 20.57 -1.72
C TRP A 141 -13.56 21.68 -0.83
N ASP A 142 -14.46 22.50 -1.36
CA ASP A 142 -15.07 23.61 -0.61
C ASP A 142 -15.91 23.08 0.56
N SER A 143 -16.61 21.97 0.35
CA SER A 143 -17.35 21.26 1.40
C SER A 143 -16.43 20.37 2.24
N GLN A 144 -16.46 20.57 3.56
CA GLN A 144 -15.69 19.75 4.49
C GLN A 144 -16.07 18.25 4.42
N GLN A 145 -17.31 17.92 4.06
CA GLN A 145 -17.78 16.54 3.92
C GLN A 145 -17.09 15.81 2.76
N HIS A 146 -16.84 16.53 1.66
CA HIS A 146 -16.16 15.99 0.46
C HIS A 146 -14.69 15.68 0.71
N ASN A 147 -14.08 16.31 1.72
CA ASN A 147 -12.70 16.03 2.15
C ASN A 147 -12.56 14.79 3.05
N SER A 148 -13.65 14.06 3.33
CA SER A 148 -13.62 12.86 4.17
C SER A 148 -12.64 11.80 3.64
N CYS A 149 -12.65 11.54 2.33
CA CYS A 149 -11.74 10.61 1.68
C CYS A 149 -10.27 10.96 1.94
N ARG A 150 -9.90 12.23 1.77
CA ARG A 150 -8.54 12.74 2.00
C ARG A 150 -8.12 12.58 3.46
N ARG A 151 -9.01 12.95 4.41
CA ARG A 151 -8.77 12.77 5.86
C ARG A 151 -8.55 11.31 6.23
N THR A 152 -9.38 10.41 5.70
CA THR A 152 -9.22 8.96 5.93
C THR A 152 -7.85 8.49 5.44
N CYS A 153 -7.41 8.90 4.24
CA CYS A 153 -6.09 8.52 3.75
C CYS A 153 -4.96 8.99 4.68
N PHE A 154 -4.96 10.27 5.11
CA PHE A 154 -3.94 10.77 6.04
C PHE A 154 -3.94 10.00 7.36
N LYS A 155 -5.11 9.80 7.96
CA LYS A 155 -5.25 9.03 9.20
C LYS A 155 -4.69 7.62 9.03
N THR A 156 -5.04 6.94 7.94
CA THR A 156 -4.54 5.58 7.69
C THR A 156 -3.02 5.56 7.51
N LEU A 157 -2.45 6.48 6.73
CA LEU A 157 -1.00 6.54 6.55
C LEU A 157 -0.26 6.82 7.86
N ALA A 158 -0.76 7.72 8.69
CA ALA A 158 -0.17 8.00 9.99
C ALA A 158 -0.22 6.78 10.93
N GLN A 159 -1.36 6.07 10.97
CA GLN A 159 -1.50 4.86 11.76
C GLN A 159 -0.52 3.76 11.33
N HIS A 160 -0.39 3.53 10.02
CA HIS A 160 0.53 2.53 9.47
C HIS A 160 2.00 2.93 9.63
N CYS A 161 2.32 4.21 9.46
CA CYS A 161 3.65 4.73 9.75
C CYS A 161 4.03 4.47 11.21
N LEU A 162 3.15 4.83 12.16
CA LEU A 162 3.38 4.57 13.58
C LEU A 162 3.52 3.08 13.90
N GLN A 163 2.72 2.23 13.26
CA GLN A 163 2.80 0.79 13.42
C GLN A 163 4.15 0.25 12.96
N GLY A 164 4.61 0.62 11.76
CA GLY A 164 5.92 0.22 11.25
C GLY A 164 7.07 0.75 12.09
N LEU A 165 6.99 2.00 12.54
CA LEU A 165 7.98 2.60 13.43
C LEU A 165 8.14 1.82 14.73
N LYS A 166 7.04 1.33 15.32
CA LYS A 166 7.04 0.53 16.56
C LYS A 166 7.54 -0.90 16.41
N LYS A 167 7.58 -1.44 15.19
CA LYS A 167 7.90 -2.85 14.91
C LYS A 167 9.35 -3.08 14.51
N VAL A 168 10.08 -2.04 14.18
CA VAL A 168 11.46 -2.12 13.69
C VAL A 168 12.42 -1.48 14.70
N ASN A 169 13.56 -2.14 14.92
CA ASN A 169 14.68 -1.55 15.63
C ASN A 169 15.51 -0.71 14.65
N TRP A 170 15.23 0.58 14.63
CA TRP A 170 15.89 1.52 13.72
C TRP A 170 17.28 1.92 14.23
N LEU A 171 18.21 2.09 13.31
CA LEU A 171 19.49 2.73 13.60
C LEU A 171 19.30 4.22 13.94
N PRO A 172 20.10 4.81 14.85
CA PRO A 172 19.96 6.21 15.24
C PRO A 172 19.97 7.19 14.06
N GLU A 173 20.86 6.98 13.08
CA GLU A 173 20.97 7.84 11.90
C GLU A 173 19.71 7.77 11.02
N ARG A 174 19.08 6.59 10.98
CA ARG A 174 17.80 6.39 10.27
C ARG A 174 16.65 7.06 11.01
N LEU A 175 16.63 7.00 12.34
CA LEU A 175 15.62 7.67 13.16
C LEU A 175 15.65 9.19 12.96
N GLU A 176 16.83 9.81 12.94
CA GLU A 176 16.97 11.24 12.68
C GLU A 176 16.46 11.63 11.29
N SER A 177 16.82 10.84 10.26
CA SER A 177 16.32 11.08 8.90
C SER A 177 14.81 10.89 8.81
N LEU A 178 14.24 9.91 9.52
CA LEU A 178 12.81 9.68 9.56
C LEU A 178 12.09 10.81 10.28
N LEU A 179 12.61 11.29 11.40
CA LEU A 179 12.03 12.41 12.15
C LEU A 179 11.88 13.65 11.25
N LYS A 180 12.93 14.01 10.51
CA LYS A 180 12.87 15.14 9.56
C LYS A 180 11.75 14.98 8.52
N LYS A 181 11.61 13.77 7.94
CA LYS A 181 10.55 13.48 6.94
C LYS A 181 9.16 13.52 7.58
N VAL A 182 9.00 12.92 8.75
CA VAL A 182 7.73 12.86 9.48
C VAL A 182 7.30 14.25 9.96
N GLU A 183 8.24 15.10 10.39
CA GLU A 183 7.98 16.50 10.73
C GLU A 183 7.53 17.33 9.51
N GLN A 184 8.12 17.07 8.34
CA GLN A 184 7.66 17.67 7.10
C GLN A 184 6.21 17.23 6.79
N CYS A 185 5.90 15.94 6.91
CA CYS A 185 4.52 15.46 6.74
C CYS A 185 3.54 16.07 7.77
N ARG A 186 3.98 16.22 9.03
CA ARG A 186 3.20 16.86 10.11
C ARG A 186 2.87 18.32 9.79
N SER A 187 3.77 19.03 9.12
CA SER A 187 3.50 20.42 8.68
C SER A 187 2.36 20.50 7.65
N ASP A 188 2.08 19.41 6.92
CA ASP A 188 0.97 19.33 5.97
C ASP A 188 -0.36 18.93 6.63
N HIS A 189 -0.34 18.06 7.65
CA HIS A 189 -1.54 17.54 8.32
C HIS A 189 -1.22 16.97 9.72
N ASP A 190 -2.04 17.31 10.72
CA ASP A 190 -1.81 17.00 12.14
C ASP A 190 -1.84 15.51 12.50
N GLU A 191 -2.45 14.67 11.66
CA GLU A 191 -2.52 13.21 11.87
C GLU A 191 -1.15 12.56 12.03
N MET A 192 -0.07 13.17 11.54
CA MET A 192 1.29 12.65 11.69
C MET A 192 1.91 12.91 13.09
N GLN A 193 1.27 13.72 13.94
CA GLN A 193 1.79 14.08 15.26
C GLN A 193 2.22 12.87 16.11
N PRO A 194 1.44 11.78 16.22
CA PRO A 194 1.82 10.61 17.02
C PRO A 194 3.14 9.95 16.57
N CYS A 195 3.45 10.00 15.26
CA CYS A 195 4.71 9.49 14.73
C CYS A 195 5.90 10.36 15.17
N VAL A 196 5.73 11.68 15.19
CA VAL A 196 6.76 12.62 15.67
C VAL A 196 7.03 12.41 17.15
N ASP A 197 5.98 12.32 17.96
CA ASP A 197 6.11 12.12 19.41
C ASP A 197 6.83 10.80 19.73
N TYR A 198 6.48 9.74 18.99
CA TYR A 198 7.15 8.45 19.11
C TYR A 198 8.64 8.54 18.76
N LEU A 199 9.00 9.10 17.61
CA LEU A 199 10.39 9.21 17.16
C LEU A 199 11.25 10.03 18.12
N ARG A 200 10.73 11.15 18.63
CA ARG A 200 11.42 11.98 19.63
C ARG A 200 11.66 11.23 20.93
N THR A 201 10.67 10.46 21.38
CA THR A 201 10.80 9.63 22.58
C THR A 201 11.87 8.56 22.40
N VAL A 202 11.88 7.86 21.26
CA VAL A 202 12.88 6.82 20.99
C VAL A 202 14.27 7.42 20.90
N LEU A 203 14.46 8.54 20.18
CA LEU A 203 15.75 9.22 20.07
C LEU A 203 16.27 9.71 21.43
N SER A 204 15.39 10.25 22.28
CA SER A 204 15.77 10.69 23.63
C SER A 204 16.21 9.54 24.54
N ASN A 205 15.80 8.30 24.26
CA ASN A 205 16.16 7.12 25.06
C ASN A 205 17.43 6.42 24.55
N GLN A 206 17.99 6.85 23.42
CA GLN A 206 19.22 6.30 22.83
C GLN A 206 20.47 7.15 23.16
N VAL A 207 20.27 8.31 23.80
CA VAL A 207 21.32 9.22 24.32
C VAL A 207 21.46 8.98 25.82
#